data_AF-A0A6L9L309-F1
#
_entry.id   AF-A0A6L9L309-F1
#
_cell.length_a   1.000
_cell.length_b   1.000
_cell.length_c   1.000
_cell.angle_alpha   90.00
_cell.angle_beta   90.00
_cell.angle_gamma   90.00
#
_symmetry.space_group_name_H-M   'P 1'
#
loop_
_entity.id
_entity.type
_entity.pdbx_description
1 polymer ?
#
loop_
_entity_poly.entity_id
_entity_poly.type
_entity_poly.pdbx_seq_one_letter_code
_entity_poly.pdbx_strand_id
1 'polypeptide(L)' 'RQFWEVLEICLTRLPEKTARVFLMREVLGLETDEICLELALKASHCLVVLYRARMGLRLCLEERWFKEATC' A
#
# COMPACT_ATOMS: atom_id res chain seq x y z
N ARG A 1 -14.44 1.14 -14.37
CA ARG A 1 -14.47 1.80 -13.03
C ARG A 1 -14.15 0.83 -11.88
N GLN A 2 -14.09 -0.49 -12.11
CA GLN A 2 -13.91 -1.51 -11.06
C GLN A 2 -12.54 -1.51 -10.37
N PHE A 3 -11.47 -1.05 -11.04
CA PHE A 3 -10.12 -1.09 -10.45
C PHE A 3 -9.98 -0.24 -9.19
N TRP A 4 -10.54 0.98 -9.18
CA TRP A 4 -10.44 1.89 -8.05
C TRP A 4 -11.19 1.38 -6.82
N GLU A 5 -12.33 0.73 -7.01
CA GLU A 5 -13.11 0.10 -5.93
C GLU A 5 -12.33 -1.05 -5.28
N VAL A 6 -11.73 -1.92 -6.09
CA VAL A 6 -10.90 -3.02 -5.56
C VAL A 6 -9.63 -2.48 -4.89
N LEU A 7 -9.01 -1.45 -5.45
CA LEU A 7 -7.86 -0.79 -4.85
C LEU A 7 -8.21 -0.20 -3.47
N GLU A 8 -9.34 0.49 -3.35
CA GLU A 8 -9.81 1.07 -2.09
C GLU A 8 -10.09 -0.03 -1.04
N ILE A 9 -10.74 -1.11 -1.45
CA ILE A 9 -10.94 -2.30 -0.58
C ILE A 9 -9.59 -2.89 -0.14
N CYS A 10 -8.59 -2.93 -1.02
CA CYS A 10 -7.27 -3.44 -0.67
C CYS A 10 -6.50 -2.50 0.25
N LEU A 11 -6.63 -1.18 0.07
CA LEU A 11 -6.05 -0.18 0.95
C LEU A 11 -6.66 -0.23 2.35
N THR A 12 -7.98 -0.40 2.47
CA THR A 12 -8.67 -0.52 3.78
C THR A 12 -8.30 -1.79 4.56
N ARG A 13 -7.79 -2.83 3.89
CA ARG A 13 -7.28 -4.05 4.55
C ARG A 13 -5.86 -3.92 5.08
N LEU A 14 -5.09 -2.94 4.60
CA LEU A 14 -3.75 -2.70 5.10
C LEU A 14 -3.80 -2.00 6.47
N PRO A 15 -2.81 -2.24 7.35
CA PRO A 15 -2.67 -1.43 8.55
C PRO A 15 -2.58 0.05 8.19
N GLU A 16 -3.23 0.92 8.98
CA GLU A 16 -3.35 2.35 8.68
C GLU A 16 -2.01 3.02 8.34
N LYS A 17 -0.96 2.74 9.12
CA LYS A 17 0.40 3.24 8.86
C LYS A 17 0.97 2.76 7.53
N THR A 18 0.69 1.52 7.16
CA THR A 18 1.17 0.90 5.92
C THR A 18 0.44 1.46 4.70
N ALA A 19 -0.88 1.63 4.80
CA ALA A 19 -1.69 2.28 3.76
C ALA A 19 -1.24 3.74 3.56
N ARG A 20 -1.01 4.49 4.65
CA ARG A 20 -0.54 5.88 4.60
C ARG A 20 0.82 6.01 3.93
N VAL A 21 1.78 5.14 4.27
CA VAL A 21 3.10 5.09 3.61
C VAL A 21 2.98 4.84 2.10
N PHE A 22 2.11 3.93 1.69
CA PHE A 22 1.88 3.65 0.27
C PHE A 22 1.27 4.84 -0.47
N LEU A 23 0.23 5.45 0.08
CA LEU A 23 -0.40 6.64 -0.51
C LEU A 23 0.61 7.79 -0.62
N MET A 24 1.39 8.03 0.43
CA MET A 24 2.42 9.07 0.40
C MET A 24 3.46 8.84 -0.70
N ARG A 25 3.90 7.59 -0.91
CA ARG A 25 4.90 7.27 -1.94
C ARG A 25 4.32 7.27 -3.36
N GLU A 26 3.21 6.57 -3.57
CA GLU A 26 2.73 6.24 -4.92
C GLU A 26 1.67 7.22 -5.41
N VAL A 27 0.89 7.84 -4.51
CA VAL A 27 -0.18 8.78 -4.87
C VAL A 27 0.28 10.23 -4.72
N LEU A 28 0.96 10.56 -3.62
CA LEU A 28 1.49 11.90 -3.36
C LEU A 28 2.90 12.10 -3.95
N GLY A 29 3.58 11.03 -4.34
CA GLY A 29 4.92 11.10 -4.96
C GLY A 29 6.04 11.52 -4.02
N LEU A 30 5.85 11.40 -2.70
CA LEU A 30 6.85 11.80 -1.70
C LEU A 30 8.06 10.87 -1.70
N GLU A 31 9.22 11.45 -1.37
CA GLU A 31 10.44 10.67 -1.25
C GLU A 31 10.46 9.84 0.06
N THR A 32 11.20 8.74 0.05
CA THR A 32 11.14 7.77 1.17
C THR A 32 11.67 8.39 2.46
N ASP A 33 12.66 9.26 2.36
CA ASP A 33 13.20 10.07 3.46
C ASP A 33 12.18 11.07 4.00
N GLU A 34 11.44 11.77 3.14
CA GLU A 34 10.34 12.66 3.54
C GLU A 34 9.24 11.89 4.29
N ILE A 35 8.86 10.71 3.78
CA ILE A 35 7.88 9.83 4.43
C ILE A 35 8.38 9.35 5.80
N CYS A 36 9.67 9.04 5.91
CA CYS A 36 10.26 8.64 7.19
C CYS A 36 10.24 9.74 8.23
N LEU A 37 10.56 10.97 7.82
CA LEU A 37 10.53 12.13 8.69
C LEU A 37 9.10 12.42 9.16
N GLU A 38 8.16 12.47 8.22
CA GLU A 38 6.74 12.77 8.50
C GLU A 38 6.09 11.74 9.44
N LEU A 39 6.49 10.47 9.34
CA LEU A 39 5.95 9.39 10.18
C LEU A 39 6.80 9.10 11.43
N ALA A 40 7.85 9.90 11.66
CA ALA A 40 8.83 9.71 12.73
C ALA A 40 9.39 8.27 12.78
N LEU A 41 9.67 7.70 11.61
CA LEU A 41 10.21 6.35 11.44
C LEU A 41 11.70 6.40 11.05
N LYS A 42 12.46 5.39 11.48
CA LYS A 42 13.82 5.17 10.98
C LYS A 42 13.76 4.67 9.53
N ALA A 43 14.75 5.06 8.72
CA ALA A 43 14.85 4.67 7.31
C ALA A 43 14.69 3.15 7.07
N SER A 44 15.35 2.32 7.88
CA SER A 44 15.23 0.87 7.80
C SER A 44 13.79 0.37 8.05
N HIS A 45 13.06 0.99 8.97
CA HIS A 45 11.68 0.63 9.23
C HIS A 45 10.76 1.09 8.10
N CYS A 46 10.94 2.30 7.55
CA CYS A 46 10.15 2.77 6.41
C CYS A 46 10.26 1.86 5.20
N LEU A 47 11.49 1.48 4.83
CA LEU A 47 11.72 0.62 3.67
C LEU A 47 10.99 -0.72 3.82
N VAL A 48 10.99 -1.28 5.03
CA VAL A 48 10.25 -2.50 5.34
C VAL A 48 8.73 -2.25 5.29
N VAL A 49 8.24 -1.12 5.81
CA VAL A 49 6.81 -0.77 5.73
C VAL A 49 6.36 -0.56 4.29
N LEU A 50 7.16 0.14 3.47
CA LEU A 50 6.93 0.32 2.02
C LEU A 50 6.88 -1.03 1.29
N TYR A 51 7.84 -1.91 1.58
CA TYR A 51 7.85 -3.26 1.02
C TYR A 51 6.57 -4.03 1.40
N ARG A 52 6.21 -4.02 2.70
CA ARG A 52 4.97 -4.67 3.18
C ARG A 52 3.73 -4.08 2.55
N ALA A 53 3.68 -2.75 2.34
CA ALA A 53 2.54 -2.09 1.73
C ALA A 53 2.34 -2.56 0.28
N ARG A 54 3.41 -2.52 -0.52
CA ARG A 54 3.38 -3.01 -1.91
C ARG A 54 3.01 -4.48 -1.99
N MET A 55 3.57 -5.30 -1.11
CA MET A 55 3.27 -6.72 -1.05
C MET A 55 1.83 -7.02 -0.63
N GLY A 56 1.32 -6.36 0.40
CA GLY A 56 -0.07 -6.54 0.84
C GLY A 56 -1.08 -6.09 -0.23
N LEU A 57 -0.78 -5.00 -0.93
CA LEU A 57 -1.60 -4.54 -2.05
C LEU A 57 -1.60 -5.55 -3.20
N ARG A 58 -0.42 -6.09 -3.56
CA ARG A 58 -0.29 -7.14 -4.58
C ARG A 58 -1.11 -8.37 -4.22
N LEU A 59 -0.95 -8.90 -3.01
CA LEU A 59 -1.68 -10.10 -2.56
C LEU A 59 -3.20 -9.86 -2.58
N CYS A 60 -3.65 -8.69 -2.13
CA CYS A 60 -5.07 -8.37 -2.14
C CYS A 60 -5.64 -8.25 -3.57
N LEU A 61 -4.88 -7.63 -4.49
CA LEU A 61 -5.26 -7.57 -5.90
C LEU A 61 -5.25 -8.95 -6.55
N GLU A 62 -4.27 -9.80 -6.27
CA GLU A 62 -4.22 -11.20 -6.69
C GLU A 62 -5.45 -11.99 -6.22
N GLU A 63 -5.87 -11.79 -4.97
CA GLU A 63 -7.06 -12.46 -4.44
C GLU A 63 -8.36 -11.95 -5.02
N ARG A 64 -8.53 -10.63 -5.15
CA ARG A 64 -9.84 -10.04 -5.50
C ARG A 64 -10.03 -9.85 -7.00
N TRP A 65 -8.97 -9.50 -7.71
CA TRP A 65 -9.05 -9.25 -9.16
C TRP A 65 -8.85 -10.50 -9.99
N PHE A 66 -7.98 -11.43 -9.54
CA PHE A 66 -7.63 -12.62 -10.33
C PHE A 66 -8.36 -13.89 -9.90
N LYS A 67 -8.83 -14.03 -8.63
CA LYS A 67 -9.66 -15.20 -8.24
C LYS A 67 -11.15 -15.04 -8.55
N GLU A 68 -11.66 -13.82 -8.78
CA GLU A 68 -13.04 -13.63 -9.30
C GLU A 68 -13.18 -14.10 -10.77
N ALA A 69 -12.08 -14.38 -11.47
CA ALA A 69 -12.09 -14.93 -12.83
C ALA A 69 -12.27 -16.46 -12.91
N THR A 70 -12.42 -17.14 -11.77
CA THR A 70 -12.67 -18.59 -11.74
C THR A 70 -13.92 -18.90 -10.93
N CYS A 71 -15.07 -18.92 -11.62
CA CYS A 71 -16.18 -19.86 -11.45
C CYS A 71 -17.09 -19.76 -12.68
#